data_AF-A0A1F8C0Q6-F1
#
_entry.id   AF-A0A1F8C0Q6-F1
#
_cell.length_a   1.000
_cell.length_b   1.000
_cell.length_c   1.000
_cell.angle_alpha   90.00
_cell.angle_beta   90.00
_cell.angle_gamma   90.00
#
_symmetry.space_group_name_H-M   'P 1'
#
loop_
_entity.id
_entity.type
_entity.pdbx_description
1 polymer ?
#
loop_
_entity_poly.entity_id
_entity_poly.type
_entity_poly.pdbx_seq_one_letter_code
_entity_poly.pdbx_strand_id
1 'polypeptide(L)'
;MNKLVPFSEISKLSKRLSFLGSASVVVDEENVPIGYVMGRDLFVSLLELIDEEFEKKVADPQKAFDNPAGRLIDIIERNLPLRPEVIAEIEEAKKTKREDWIPFEEVVASLNV
;
A
#
# COMPACT_ATOMS: atom_id res chain seq x y z
N MET A 1 10.11 12.69 21.89
CA MET A 1 9.90 13.04 20.49
C MET A 1 10.16 11.80 19.67
N ASN A 2 9.18 11.33 18.90
CA ASN A 2 9.35 10.12 18.10
C ASN A 2 10.21 10.42 16.89
N LYS A 3 11.06 9.47 16.49
CA LYS A 3 11.91 9.59 15.30
C LYS A 3 11.65 8.44 14.33
N LEU A 4 11.86 8.72 13.05
CA LEU A 4 11.83 7.72 11.98
C LEU A 4 13.26 7.22 11.74
N VAL A 5 13.42 5.91 11.76
CA VAL A 5 14.70 5.24 11.48
C VAL A 5 14.47 4.22 10.36
N PRO A 6 15.33 4.15 9.33
CA PRO A 6 15.21 3.12 8.31
C PRO A 6 15.15 1.71 8.94
N PHE A 7 14.21 0.87 8.49
CA PHE A 7 14.04 -0.48 9.03
C PHE A 7 15.28 -1.36 8.82
N SER A 8 16.05 -1.08 7.77
CA SER A 8 17.33 -1.72 7.48
C SER A 8 18.42 -1.44 8.52
N GLU A 9 18.35 -0.33 9.25
CA GLU A 9 19.30 0.01 10.31
C GLU A 9 19.00 -0.70 11.63
N ILE A 10 17.74 -1.11 11.83
CA ILE A 10 17.27 -1.76 13.06
C ILE A 10 17.22 -3.29 12.91
N SER A 11 17.00 -3.78 11.69
CA SER A 11 16.75 -5.21 11.46
C SER A 11 17.81 -5.84 10.55
N LYS A 12 18.22 -7.06 10.92
CA LYS A 12 18.96 -7.94 10.01
C LYS A 12 17.97 -8.59 9.05
N LEU A 13 17.72 -7.93 7.94
CA LEU A 13 16.77 -8.37 6.92
C LEU A 13 17.19 -9.71 6.32
N SER A 14 16.25 -10.66 6.32
CA SER A 14 16.41 -11.88 5.53
C SER A 14 16.27 -11.55 4.04
N LYS A 15 16.85 -12.38 3.16
CA LYS A 15 16.71 -12.21 1.70
C LYS A 15 15.25 -12.13 1.24
N ARG A 16 14.33 -12.79 1.96
CA ARG A 16 12.89 -12.80 1.68
C ARG A 16 12.19 -11.48 2.03
N LEU A 17 12.76 -10.70 2.96
CA LEU A 17 12.20 -9.44 3.43
C LEU A 17 13.03 -8.23 2.96
N SER A 18 14.00 -8.41 2.07
CA SER A 18 14.90 -7.34 1.61
C SER A 18 14.15 -6.14 1.05
N PHE A 19 12.96 -6.37 0.48
CA PHE A 19 12.07 -5.31 0.01
C PHE A 19 11.72 -4.31 1.13
N LEU A 20 11.54 -4.78 2.38
CA LEU A 20 11.26 -3.93 3.54
C LEU A 20 12.42 -3.00 3.93
N GLY A 21 13.60 -3.10 3.31
CA GLY A 21 14.71 -2.19 3.56
C GLY A 21 14.39 -0.71 3.32
N SER A 22 13.34 -0.42 2.54
CA SER A 22 12.81 0.92 2.29
C SER A 22 11.70 1.36 3.27
N ALA A 23 11.27 0.49 4.18
CA ALA A 23 10.38 0.87 5.29
C ALA A 23 11.14 1.68 6.34
N SER A 24 10.40 2.46 7.11
CA SER A 24 10.89 3.16 8.30
C SER A 24 10.17 2.66 9.55
N VAL A 25 10.86 2.68 10.67
CA VAL A 25 10.35 2.38 12.00
C VAL A 25 10.19 3.69 12.76
N VAL A 26 9.03 3.88 13.36
CA VAL A 26 8.83 4.92 14.36
C VAL A 26 9.37 4.39 15.67
N VAL A 27 10.36 5.08 16.25
CA VAL A 27 10.89 4.76 17.58
C VAL A 27 10.68 5.93 18.54
N ASP A 28 10.56 5.62 19.82
CA ASP A 28 10.45 6.61 20.89
C ASP A 28 11.83 7.21 21.28
N GLU A 29 11.88 7.95 22.40
CA GLU A 29 13.09 8.59 22.91
C GLU A 29 14.16 7.58 23.34
N GLU A 30 13.77 6.36 23.71
CA GLU A 30 14.66 5.27 24.15
C GLU A 30 15.08 4.35 22.99
N ASN A 31 14.70 4.67 21.74
CA ASN A 31 14.86 3.83 20.54
C ASN A 31 14.00 2.57 20.53
N VAL A 32 12.90 2.54 21.28
CA VAL A 32 11.97 1.42 21.26
C VAL A 32 11.04 1.55 20.04
N PRO A 33 10.92 0.52 19.19
CA PRO A 33 9.96 0.50 18.08
C PRO A 33 8.51 0.59 18.58
N ILE A 34 7.79 1.59 18.11
CA ILE A 34 6.36 1.80 18.44
C ILE A 34 5.46 1.75 17.20
N GLY A 35 6.03 1.73 15.99
CA GLY A 35 5.27 1.63 14.75
C GLY A 35 6.14 1.53 13.50
N TYR A 36 5.48 1.40 12.35
CA TYR A 36 6.13 1.32 11.03
C TYR A 36 5.49 2.30 10.06
N VAL A 37 6.29 2.85 9.16
CA VAL A 37 5.86 3.67 8.03
C VAL A 37 6.43 3.04 6.77
N MET A 38 5.57 2.76 5.80
CA MET A 38 5.97 2.19 4.52
C MET A 38 5.02 2.60 3.40
N GLY A 39 5.51 2.58 2.17
CA GLY A 39 4.68 2.82 1.00
C GLY A 39 3.63 1.72 0.82
N ARG A 40 2.54 2.05 0.11
CA ARG A 40 1.42 1.14 -0.14
C ARG A 40 1.87 -0.19 -0.73
N ASP A 41 2.64 -0.15 -1.82
CA ASP A 41 3.01 -1.37 -2.55
C ASP A 41 3.87 -2.29 -1.67
N LEU A 42 4.71 -1.69 -0.82
CA LEU A 42 5.49 -2.41 0.18
C LEU A 42 4.61 -3.10 1.23
N PHE A 43 3.56 -2.41 1.66
CA PHE A 43 2.60 -2.95 2.62
C PHE A 43 1.80 -4.11 2.02
N VAL A 44 1.38 -3.99 0.75
CA VAL A 44 0.70 -5.07 0.03
C VAL A 44 1.61 -6.29 -0.09
N SER A 45 2.86 -6.12 -0.53
CA SER A 45 3.82 -7.25 -0.61
C SER A 45 4.10 -7.91 0.75
N LEU A 46 4.06 -7.15 1.84
CA LEU A 46 4.14 -7.71 3.19
C LEU A 46 2.91 -8.55 3.52
N LEU A 47 1.71 -8.06 3.20
CA LEU A 47 0.47 -8.80 3.43
C LEU A 47 0.42 -10.07 2.59
N GLU A 48 0.84 -10.04 1.33
CA GLU A 48 0.93 -11.22 0.45
C GLU A 48 1.85 -12.29 1.05
N LEU A 49 3.02 -11.88 1.58
CA LEU A 49 3.93 -12.81 2.23
C LEU A 49 3.31 -13.44 3.49
N ILE A 50 2.58 -12.65 4.28
CA ILE A 50 1.84 -13.16 5.45
C ILE A 50 0.76 -14.14 4.99
N ASP A 51 0.07 -13.80 3.90
CA ASP A 51 -1.00 -14.59 3.31
C ASP A 51 -0.49 -15.98 2.90
N GLU A 52 0.55 -16.03 2.08
CA GLU A 52 1.18 -17.28 1.65
C GLU A 52 1.68 -18.14 2.81
N GLU A 53 2.33 -17.52 3.81
CA GLU A 53 2.89 -18.25 4.96
C GLU A 53 1.80 -18.78 5.88
N PHE A 54 0.65 -18.11 5.94
CA PHE A 54 -0.54 -18.58 6.64
C PHE A 54 -1.18 -19.76 5.90
N GLU A 55 -1.39 -19.64 4.58
CA GLU A 55 -1.93 -20.72 3.76
C GLU A 55 -1.10 -22.00 3.84
N LYS A 56 0.24 -21.88 3.79
CA LYS A 56 1.16 -23.03 3.92
C LYS A 56 1.02 -23.77 5.24
N LYS A 57 0.54 -23.11 6.30
CA LYS A 57 0.44 -23.67 7.66
C LYS A 57 -0.96 -24.15 8.01
N VAL A 58 -1.98 -23.74 7.26
CA VAL A 58 -3.37 -24.08 7.54
C VAL A 58 -3.78 -25.30 6.74
N ALA A 59 -4.16 -26.37 7.44
CA ALA A 59 -4.62 -27.62 6.83
C ALA A 59 -6.09 -27.57 6.37
N ASP A 60 -6.86 -26.58 6.83
CA ASP A 60 -8.29 -26.41 6.53
C ASP A 60 -8.48 -25.35 5.43
N PRO A 61 -8.91 -25.74 4.22
CA PRO A 61 -9.08 -24.82 3.09
C PRO A 61 -10.02 -23.65 3.37
N GLN A 62 -11.03 -23.86 4.22
CA GLN A 62 -12.00 -22.80 4.55
C GLN A 62 -11.37 -21.72 5.42
N LYS A 63 -10.43 -22.09 6.29
CA LYS A 63 -9.66 -21.15 7.11
C LYS A 63 -8.56 -20.46 6.34
N ALA A 64 -7.96 -21.14 5.35
CA ALA A 64 -7.04 -20.52 4.42
C ALA A 64 -7.74 -19.40 3.63
N PHE A 65 -8.98 -19.62 3.19
CA PHE A 65 -9.77 -18.62 2.47
C PHE A 65 -10.19 -17.41 3.33
N ASP A 66 -10.42 -17.58 4.64
CA ASP A 66 -10.81 -16.46 5.53
C ASP A 66 -9.60 -15.73 6.16
N ASN A 67 -8.45 -15.76 5.50
CA ASN A 67 -7.24 -15.11 5.95
C ASN A 67 -7.43 -13.59 6.14
N PRO A 68 -7.14 -13.04 7.33
CA PRO A 68 -7.16 -11.59 7.56
C PRO A 68 -6.25 -10.78 6.60
N ALA A 69 -5.10 -11.32 6.20
CA ALA A 69 -4.17 -10.67 5.27
C ALA A 69 -4.78 -10.59 3.87
N GLY A 70 -5.27 -11.70 3.31
CA GLY A 70 -6.02 -11.70 2.06
C GLY A 70 -7.21 -10.72 2.05
N ARG A 71 -8.00 -10.70 3.13
CA ARG A 71 -9.12 -9.73 3.27
C ARG A 71 -8.66 -8.27 3.28
N LEU A 72 -7.51 -7.97 3.88
CA LEU A 72 -6.94 -6.63 3.88
C LEU A 72 -6.43 -6.22 2.50
N ILE A 73 -5.79 -7.15 1.77
CA ILE A 73 -5.38 -6.95 0.37
C ILE A 73 -6.61 -6.59 -0.47
N ASP A 74 -7.67 -7.40 -0.40
CA ASP A 74 -8.93 -7.17 -1.11
C ASP A 74 -9.51 -5.77 -0.82
N ILE A 75 -9.51 -5.34 0.44
CA ILE A 75 -10.02 -4.02 0.82
C ILE A 75 -9.15 -2.90 0.24
N ILE A 76 -7.83 -3.05 0.30
CA ILE A 76 -6.90 -2.05 -0.24
C ILE A 76 -7.08 -1.94 -1.75
N GLU A 77 -7.08 -3.07 -2.46
CA GLU A 77 -7.28 -3.13 -3.91
C GLU A 77 -8.64 -2.56 -4.31
N ARG A 78 -9.71 -2.92 -3.60
CA ARG A 78 -11.05 -2.36 -3.82
C ARG A 78 -11.11 -0.86 -3.61
N ASN A 79 -10.21 -0.25 -2.85
CA ASN A 79 -10.20 1.19 -2.65
C ASN A 79 -9.16 1.90 -3.52
N LEU A 80 -8.48 1.19 -4.43
CA LEU A 80 -7.57 1.82 -5.38
C LEU A 80 -8.35 2.64 -6.42
N PRO A 81 -7.83 3.83 -6.81
CA PRO A 81 -8.44 4.69 -7.82
C PRO A 81 -8.35 4.14 -9.27
N LEU A 82 -7.94 2.87 -9.44
CA LEU A 82 -7.83 2.18 -10.73
C LEU A 82 -8.94 1.14 -10.97
N ARG A 83 -9.99 1.16 -10.13
CA ARG A 83 -11.17 0.35 -10.38
C ARG A 83 -11.81 0.74 -11.72
N PRO A 84 -12.31 -0.22 -12.53
CA PRO A 84 -13.02 0.08 -13.77
C PRO A 84 -14.14 1.11 -13.58
N GLU A 85 -14.81 1.09 -12.44
CA GLU A 85 -15.87 2.05 -12.07
C GLU A 85 -15.30 3.45 -11.84
N VAL A 86 -14.17 3.57 -11.14
CA VAL A 86 -13.50 4.85 -10.89
C VAL A 86 -12.87 5.40 -12.18
N ILE A 87 -12.35 4.52 -13.04
CA ILE A 87 -11.88 4.90 -14.38
C ILE A 87 -13.05 5.39 -15.23
N ALA A 88 -14.20 4.71 -15.19
CA ALA A 88 -15.40 5.15 -15.89
C ALA A 88 -15.90 6.51 -15.39
N GLU A 89 -15.93 6.73 -14.07
CA GLU A 89 -16.26 8.02 -13.45
C GLU A 89 -15.27 9.13 -13.88
N ILE A 90 -13.96 8.84 -13.92
CA ILE A 90 -12.94 9.77 -14.39
C ILE A 90 -13.12 10.08 -15.89
N GLU A 91 -13.36 9.06 -16.73
CA GLU A 91 -13.59 9.23 -18.17
C GLU A 91 -14.89 9.98 -18.47
N GLU A 92 -15.91 9.85 -17.62
CA GLU A 92 -17.15 10.62 -17.71
C GLU A 92 -16.96 12.06 -17.22
N ALA A 93 -16.22 12.27 -16.13
CA ALA A 93 -15.84 13.60 -15.66
C ALA A 93 -15.01 14.36 -16.71
N LYS A 94 -14.08 13.70 -17.42
CA LYS A 94 -13.31 14.28 -18.54
C LYS A 94 -14.18 14.78 -19.69
N LYS A 95 -15.34 14.16 -19.94
CA LYS A 95 -16.27 14.56 -21.01
C LYS A 95 -17.16 15.74 -20.62
N THR A 96 -17.19 16.08 -19.34
CA THR A 96 -18.09 17.12 -18.82
C THR A 96 -17.41 18.48 -18.91
N LYS A 97 -17.79 19.29 -19.92
CA LYS A 97 -17.32 20.68 -20.04
C LYS A 97 -18.13 21.58 -19.10
N ARG A 98 -17.63 21.80 -17.90
CA ARG A 98 -18.09 22.82 -16.97
C ARG A 98 -17.17 24.03 -17.05
N GLU A 99 -17.72 25.22 -17.26
CA GLU A 99 -16.97 26.47 -17.47
C GLU A 99 -16.13 26.87 -16.25
N ASP A 100 -16.47 26.37 -15.06
CA ASP A 100 -15.80 26.61 -13.79
C ASP A 100 -14.66 25.62 -13.49
N TRP A 101 -14.40 24.64 -14.37
CA TRP A 101 -13.39 23.60 -14.16
C TRP A 101 -12.19 23.78 -15.08
N ILE A 102 -10.99 23.49 -14.56
CA ILE A 102 -9.76 23.52 -15.35
C ILE A 102 -9.74 22.26 -16.25
N PRO A 103 -9.62 22.40 -17.58
CA PRO A 103 -9.54 21.26 -18.48
C PRO A 103 -8.39 20.32 -18.13
N PHE A 104 -8.64 19.02 -18.24
CA PHE A 104 -7.65 17.99 -17.89
C PHE A 104 -6.36 18.14 -18.72
N GLU A 105 -6.49 18.58 -19.97
CA GLU A 105 -5.37 18.86 -20.87
C GLU A 105 -4.45 19.98 -20.33
N GLU A 106 -5.01 21.00 -19.69
CA GLU A 106 -4.25 22.10 -19.08
C GLU A 106 -3.49 21.62 -17.84
N VAL A 107 -4.10 20.74 -17.04
CA VAL A 107 -3.44 20.13 -15.88
C VAL A 107 -2.25 19.25 -16.31
N VAL A 108 -2.43 18.40 -17.33
CA VAL A 108 -1.34 17.55 -17.85
C VAL A 108 -0.21 18.38 -18.45
N ALA A 109 -0.51 19.45 -19.18
CA ALA A 109 0.50 20.36 -19.71
C ALA A 109 1.31 21.04 -18.60
N SER A 110 0.67 21.37 -17.47
CA SER A 110 1.33 21.99 -16.31
C SER A 110 2.24 21.05 -15.51
N LEU A 111 2.06 19.73 -15.63
CA LEU A 111 2.82 18.72 -14.91
C LEU A 111 4.09 18.26 -15.66
N ASN A 112 4.20 18.54 -16.96
CA ASN A 112 5.37 18.21 -17.80
C ASN A 112 6.43 19.33 -17.81
N VAL A 113 6.60 20.05 -16.70
CA VAL A 113 7.66 21.05 -16.49
C VAL A 113 8.89 20.42 -15.86
#